data_AF-T1GS62-F1
#
_entry.id   AF-T1GS62-F1
#
_cell.length_a   1.000
_cell.length_b   1.000
_cell.length_c   1.000
_cell.angle_alpha   90.00
_cell.angle_beta   90.00
_cell.angle_gamma   90.00
#
_symmetry.space_group_name_H-M   'P 1'
#
loop_
_entity.id
_entity.type
_entity.pdbx_description
1 polymer ?
#
loop_
_entity_poly.entity_id
_entity_poly.type
_entity_poly.pdbx_seq_one_letter_code
_entity_poly.pdbx_strand_id
1 'polypeptide(L)'
;PGKRECLTKEECESRPGYFLDGLTCERGKKDTKNYCSGKIYLSTAEKIRELKYCSVINGSITIEIEDIRSNLIPELEENLMGITTIQGYLEVKNTPQITSLHFFKNLDTIVGNELLQGDIALYVVNNHYLEDIWYPNRKIQIQNGRLHFHLNPRLCYHKIKAFQPQLKSGENITIADVAPHSNGQETLCQEELELFVEIENYNSTAARIKLSPLIKERKTVHLGYLFYY
;
A
#
# COMPACT_ATOMS: atom_id res chain seq x y z
N PRO A 1 -15.06 -41.37 -24.92
CA PRO A 1 -13.69 -40.85 -25.17
C PRO A 1 -13.72 -39.87 -26.36
N GLY A 2 -13.65 -38.56 -26.08
CA GLY A 2 -13.76 -37.52 -27.10
C GLY A 2 -12.57 -37.54 -28.08
N LYS A 3 -12.84 -37.37 -29.37
CA LYS A 3 -11.82 -37.18 -30.41
C LYS A 3 -10.95 -35.98 -30.01
N ARG A 4 -9.63 -36.18 -29.92
CA ARG A 4 -8.65 -35.09 -29.81
C ARG A 4 -8.31 -34.65 -31.23
N GLU A 5 -8.38 -33.34 -31.48
CA GLU A 5 -8.07 -32.71 -32.76
C GLU A 5 -6.83 -31.82 -32.56
N CYS A 6 -5.90 -31.85 -33.50
CA CYS A 6 -4.78 -30.93 -33.51
C CYS A 6 -5.25 -29.61 -34.13
N LEU A 7 -5.17 -28.52 -33.37
CA LEU A 7 -5.49 -27.18 -33.84
C LEU A 7 -4.21 -26.37 -33.96
N THR A 8 -4.16 -25.49 -34.95
CA THR A 8 -3.18 -24.40 -34.99
C THR A 8 -3.49 -23.37 -33.89
N LYS A 9 -2.49 -22.53 -33.56
CA LYS A 9 -2.68 -21.45 -32.60
C LYS A 9 -3.84 -20.52 -32.98
N GLU A 10 -3.93 -20.16 -34.27
CA GLU A 10 -4.98 -19.28 -34.80
C GLU A 10 -6.38 -19.92 -34.73
N GLU A 11 -6.49 -21.22 -34.99
CA GLU A 11 -7.75 -21.96 -34.85
C GLU A 11 -8.20 -22.09 -33.39
N CYS A 12 -7.26 -22.14 -32.44
CA CYS A 12 -7.58 -22.12 -31.01
C CYS A 12 -8.05 -20.73 -30.56
N GLU A 13 -7.29 -19.69 -30.89
CA GLU A 13 -7.55 -18.32 -30.44
C GLU A 13 -8.76 -17.67 -31.14
N SER A 14 -9.18 -18.18 -32.31
CA SER A 14 -10.41 -17.77 -32.99
C SER A 14 -11.69 -18.34 -32.37
N ARG A 15 -11.59 -19.39 -31.53
CA ARG A 15 -12.74 -19.97 -30.85
C ARG A 15 -13.10 -19.11 -29.62
N PRO A 16 -14.33 -18.58 -29.51
CA PRO A 16 -14.72 -17.74 -28.38
C PRO A 16 -14.60 -18.47 -27.05
N GLY A 17 -13.82 -17.90 -26.12
CA GLY A 17 -13.58 -18.48 -24.80
C GLY A 17 -12.64 -19.69 -24.82
N TYR A 18 -11.80 -19.81 -25.85
CA TYR A 18 -10.66 -20.73 -25.86
C TYR A 18 -9.35 -19.95 -25.90
N PHE A 19 -8.31 -20.53 -25.31
CA PHE A 19 -6.97 -19.98 -25.35
C PHE A 19 -5.92 -21.09 -25.38
N LEU A 20 -4.73 -20.72 -25.86
CA LEU A 20 -3.58 -21.62 -25.86
C LEU A 20 -2.95 -21.65 -24.45
N ASP A 21 -2.90 -22.82 -23.83
CA ASP A 21 -2.11 -23.11 -22.63
C ASP A 21 -1.06 -24.19 -22.98
N GLY A 22 0.20 -23.79 -23.11
CA GLY A 22 1.26 -24.64 -23.64
C GLY A 22 0.95 -25.14 -25.06
N LEU A 23 0.73 -26.46 -25.20
CA LEU A 23 0.37 -27.12 -26.46
C LEU A 23 -1.12 -27.53 -26.52
N THR A 24 -1.91 -27.13 -25.54
CA THR A 24 -3.32 -27.50 -25.40
C THR A 24 -4.23 -26.29 -25.56
N CYS A 25 -5.33 -26.49 -26.28
CA CYS A 25 -6.36 -25.47 -26.44
C CYS A 25 -7.44 -25.67 -25.37
N GLU A 26 -7.49 -24.80 -24.38
CA GLU A 26 -8.39 -24.93 -23.24
C GLU A 26 -9.57 -23.96 -23.33
N ARG A 27 -10.74 -24.41 -22.87
CA ARG A 27 -11.94 -23.58 -22.77
C ARG A 27 -11.93 -22.85 -21.43
N GLY A 28 -11.84 -21.52 -21.47
CA GLY A 28 -11.87 -20.67 -20.29
C GLY A 28 -11.51 -19.22 -20.61
N LYS A 29 -11.33 -18.43 -19.55
CA LYS A 29 -10.63 -17.15 -19.68
C LYS A 29 -9.15 -17.46 -19.62
N LYS A 30 -8.37 -17.02 -20.62
CA LYS A 30 -6.91 -17.02 -20.53
C LYS A 30 -6.55 -16.31 -19.23
N ASP A 31 -5.85 -16.98 -18.30
CA ASP A 31 -5.29 -16.29 -17.14
C ASP A 31 -4.15 -15.42 -17.68
N THR A 32 -4.49 -14.23 -18.19
CA THR A 32 -3.55 -13.25 -18.77
C THR A 32 -2.74 -12.56 -17.69
N LYS A 33 -2.34 -13.28 -16.65
CA LYS A 33 -1.41 -12.76 -15.66
C LYS A 33 -0.06 -12.67 -16.32
N ASN A 34 0.39 -11.44 -16.52
CA ASN A 34 1.74 -11.18 -17.00
C ASN A 34 2.68 -11.27 -15.79
N TYR A 35 3.69 -12.11 -15.93
CA TYR A 35 4.68 -12.37 -14.89
C TYR A 35 5.92 -11.53 -15.15
N CYS A 36 6.38 -10.81 -14.13
CA CYS A 36 7.64 -10.09 -14.15
C CYS A 36 8.51 -10.67 -13.04
N SER A 37 9.76 -11.00 -13.34
CA SER A 37 10.60 -11.81 -12.44
C SER A 37 11.81 -11.05 -11.94
N GLY A 38 12.29 -11.41 -10.76
CA GLY A 38 13.53 -10.88 -10.18
C GLY A 38 13.32 -9.87 -9.06
N LYS A 39 14.43 -9.30 -8.59
CA LYS A 39 14.45 -8.25 -7.55
C LYS A 39 14.39 -6.89 -8.24
N ILE A 40 13.23 -6.26 -8.18
CA ILE A 40 12.94 -5.05 -8.93
C ILE A 40 13.15 -3.84 -8.03
N TYR A 41 14.06 -2.96 -8.43
CA TYR A 41 14.40 -1.75 -7.67
C TYR A 41 13.87 -0.51 -8.41
N LEU A 42 12.88 0.15 -7.82
CA LEU A 42 12.13 1.27 -8.39
C LEU A 42 12.65 2.58 -7.79
N SER A 43 13.45 3.30 -8.57
CA SER A 43 14.04 4.60 -8.18
C SER A 43 13.90 5.69 -9.23
N THR A 44 13.53 5.34 -10.46
CA THR A 44 13.36 6.29 -11.58
C THR A 44 12.10 5.95 -12.38
N ALA A 45 11.61 6.93 -13.15
CA ALA A 45 10.44 6.79 -14.00
C ALA A 45 10.58 5.64 -15.02
N GLU A 46 11.77 5.45 -15.59
CA GLU A 46 12.05 4.42 -16.59
C GLU A 46 11.83 3.02 -16.02
N LYS A 47 12.40 2.74 -14.85
CA LYS A 47 12.24 1.44 -14.17
C LYS A 47 10.80 1.17 -13.76
N ILE A 48 10.08 2.21 -13.34
CA ILE A 48 8.67 2.08 -12.97
C ILE A 48 7.83 1.71 -14.20
N ARG A 49 8.09 2.32 -15.35
CA ARG A 49 7.37 2.04 -16.62
C ARG A 49 7.55 0.61 -17.13
N GLU A 50 8.64 -0.07 -16.78
CA GLU A 50 8.83 -1.49 -17.11
C GLU A 50 7.75 -2.39 -16.48
N LEU A 51 7.09 -1.94 -15.40
CA LEU A 51 6.08 -2.71 -14.70
C LEU A 51 4.65 -2.53 -15.21
N LYS A 52 4.41 -1.66 -16.20
CA LYS A 52 3.08 -1.27 -16.70
C LYS A 52 2.12 -2.44 -16.95
N TYR A 53 2.67 -3.53 -17.48
CA TYR A 53 1.88 -4.69 -17.89
C TYR A 53 2.01 -5.86 -16.92
N CYS A 54 2.72 -5.74 -15.80
CA CYS A 54 2.90 -6.81 -14.82
C CYS A 54 1.66 -6.99 -13.94
N SER A 55 1.23 -8.24 -13.78
CA SER A 55 0.16 -8.62 -12.84
C SER A 55 0.68 -9.40 -11.64
N VAL A 56 1.71 -10.21 -11.85
CA VAL A 56 2.35 -11.01 -10.80
C VAL A 56 3.85 -10.77 -10.83
N ILE A 57 4.42 -10.44 -9.68
CA ILE A 57 5.86 -10.31 -9.51
C ILE A 57 6.41 -11.61 -8.95
N ASN A 58 7.13 -12.36 -9.78
CA ASN A 58 7.89 -13.53 -9.35
C ASN A 58 9.25 -13.11 -8.78
N GLY A 59 9.20 -12.49 -7.61
CA GLY A 59 10.33 -11.90 -6.93
C GLY A 59 9.88 -10.80 -5.97
N SER A 60 10.75 -9.84 -5.72
CA SER A 60 10.57 -8.83 -4.68
C SER A 60 10.66 -7.42 -5.26
N ILE A 61 9.93 -6.46 -4.69
CA ILE A 61 9.99 -5.04 -5.09
C ILE A 61 10.63 -4.24 -3.97
N THR A 62 11.61 -3.39 -4.32
CA THR A 62 12.11 -2.30 -3.50
C THR A 62 11.77 -0.96 -4.16
N ILE A 63 11.10 -0.07 -3.43
CA ILE A 63 10.85 1.32 -3.83
C ILE A 63 11.72 2.23 -2.97
N GLU A 64 12.56 3.04 -3.62
CA GLU A 64 13.44 4.00 -2.97
C GLU A 64 13.66 5.20 -3.89
N ILE A 65 12.97 6.31 -3.60
CA ILE A 65 12.94 7.51 -4.45
C ILE A 65 13.38 8.72 -3.64
N GLU A 66 14.70 8.94 -3.58
CA GLU A 66 15.29 10.07 -2.85
C GLU A 66 15.14 11.42 -3.56
N ASP A 67 14.96 11.43 -4.88
CA ASP A 67 14.91 12.67 -5.67
C ASP A 67 13.58 13.41 -5.56
N ILE A 68 13.51 14.38 -4.65
CA ILE A 68 12.33 15.22 -4.41
C ILE A 68 11.96 16.17 -5.57
N ARG A 69 12.79 16.31 -6.61
CA ARG A 69 12.53 17.25 -7.72
C ARG A 69 11.60 16.66 -8.78
N SER A 70 11.67 15.35 -8.97
CA SER A 70 10.90 14.64 -9.98
C SER A 70 9.72 13.94 -9.32
N ASN A 71 8.52 14.44 -9.59
CA ASN A 71 7.29 13.81 -9.14
C ASN A 71 7.08 12.48 -9.88
N LEU A 72 7.33 11.35 -9.21
CA LEU A 72 7.14 9.99 -9.75
C LEU A 72 5.80 9.37 -9.36
N ILE A 73 4.93 10.10 -8.65
CA ILE A 73 3.61 9.59 -8.25
C ILE A 73 2.76 9.16 -9.46
N PRO A 74 2.66 9.96 -10.56
CA PRO A 74 1.89 9.54 -11.73
C PRO A 74 2.42 8.24 -12.35
N GLU A 75 3.75 8.07 -12.41
CA GLU A 75 4.37 6.84 -12.89
C GLU A 75 4.04 5.65 -11.99
N LEU A 76 4.10 5.80 -10.67
CA LEU A 76 3.74 4.73 -9.74
C LEU A 76 2.27 4.32 -9.93
N GLU A 77 1.37 5.30 -9.99
CA GLU A 77 -0.07 5.05 -10.17
C GLU A 77 -0.38 4.36 -11.50
N GLU A 78 0.20 4.81 -12.61
CA GLU A 78 -0.08 4.24 -13.93
C GLU A 78 0.51 2.83 -14.07
N ASN A 79 1.70 2.59 -13.54
CA ASN A 79 2.46 1.38 -13.87
C ASN A 79 2.39 0.28 -12.81
N LEU A 80 2.03 0.60 -11.55
CA LEU A 80 1.91 -0.40 -10.48
C LEU A 80 0.47 -0.83 -10.20
N MET A 81 -0.53 -0.12 -10.75
CA MET A 81 -1.93 -0.43 -10.51
C MET A 81 -2.35 -1.85 -10.96
N GLY A 82 -1.66 -2.43 -11.95
CA GLY A 82 -1.94 -3.77 -12.48
C GLY A 82 -1.45 -4.92 -11.60
N ILE A 83 -0.54 -4.64 -10.66
CA ILE A 83 0.09 -5.67 -9.82
C ILE A 83 -0.93 -6.17 -8.80
N THR A 84 -1.14 -7.48 -8.80
CA THR A 84 -2.08 -8.18 -7.91
C THR A 84 -1.38 -9.02 -6.86
N THR A 85 -0.20 -9.56 -7.18
CA THR A 85 0.55 -10.46 -6.31
C THR A 85 2.05 -10.18 -6.39
N ILE A 86 2.69 -10.11 -5.23
CA ILE A 86 4.15 -10.11 -5.08
C ILE A 86 4.54 -11.42 -4.41
N GLN A 87 5.35 -12.24 -5.09
CA GLN A 87 5.75 -13.56 -4.58
C GLN A 87 6.79 -13.48 -3.46
N GLY A 88 7.69 -12.48 -3.50
CA GLY A 88 8.69 -12.23 -2.48
C GLY A 88 8.22 -11.19 -1.45
N TYR A 89 9.10 -10.25 -1.12
CA TYR A 89 8.83 -9.15 -0.19
C TYR A 89 8.54 -7.83 -0.93
N LEU A 90 7.93 -6.88 -0.22
CA LEU A 90 7.80 -5.49 -0.62
C LEU A 90 8.57 -4.60 0.37
N GLU A 91 9.54 -3.85 -0.12
CA GLU A 91 10.32 -2.88 0.63
C GLU A 91 10.02 -1.47 0.08
N VAL A 92 9.63 -0.53 0.94
CA VAL A 92 9.42 0.88 0.61
C VAL A 92 10.20 1.71 1.60
N LYS A 93 11.28 2.35 1.15
CA LYS A 93 12.14 3.13 2.03
C LYS A 93 12.57 4.45 1.42
N ASN A 94 12.93 5.40 2.28
CA ASN A 94 13.57 6.66 1.89
C ASN A 94 12.83 7.37 0.73
N THR A 95 11.50 7.34 0.73
CA THR A 95 10.66 7.88 -0.35
C THR A 95 9.85 9.08 0.16
N PRO A 96 10.43 10.28 0.29
CA PRO A 96 9.79 11.47 0.86
C PRO A 96 8.83 12.19 -0.12
N GLN A 97 8.21 11.47 -1.05
CA GLN A 97 7.24 12.04 -2.00
C GLN A 97 5.87 11.35 -1.94
N ILE A 98 5.81 10.13 -1.42
CA ILE A 98 4.57 9.36 -1.33
C ILE A 98 3.82 9.72 -0.06
N THR A 99 2.50 9.86 -0.17
CA THR A 99 1.58 9.99 0.96
C THR A 99 0.83 8.69 1.25
N SER A 100 0.81 7.76 0.29
CA SER A 100 0.24 6.42 0.46
C SER A 100 0.86 5.39 -0.49
N LEU A 101 0.57 4.10 -0.28
CA LEU A 101 0.85 3.03 -1.26
C LEU A 101 -0.38 2.71 -2.14
N HIS A 102 -1.32 3.66 -2.29
CA HIS A 102 -2.56 3.47 -3.05
C HIS A 102 -2.35 3.17 -4.54
N PHE A 103 -1.18 3.51 -5.07
CA PHE A 103 -0.76 3.15 -6.43
C PHE A 103 -0.72 1.63 -6.67
N PHE A 104 -0.58 0.81 -5.63
CA PHE A 104 -0.83 -0.64 -5.69
C PHE A 104 -2.33 -0.96 -5.68
N LYS A 105 -3.08 -0.38 -6.63
CA LYS A 105 -4.55 -0.36 -6.65
C LYS A 105 -5.20 -1.74 -6.58
N ASN A 106 -4.58 -2.75 -7.21
CA ASN A 106 -5.10 -4.12 -7.31
C ASN A 106 -4.27 -5.14 -6.52
N LEU A 107 -3.29 -4.70 -5.74
CA LEU A 107 -2.49 -5.61 -4.93
C LEU A 107 -3.41 -6.26 -3.90
N ASP A 108 -3.42 -7.59 -3.89
CA ASP A 108 -4.25 -8.38 -2.98
C ASP A 108 -3.40 -9.30 -2.11
N THR A 109 -2.17 -9.63 -2.53
CA THR A 109 -1.33 -10.62 -1.83
C THR A 109 0.16 -10.32 -1.90
N ILE A 110 0.83 -10.40 -0.75
CA ILE A 110 2.28 -10.56 -0.62
C ILE A 110 2.53 -11.96 -0.08
N VAL A 111 3.19 -12.81 -0.85
CA VAL A 111 3.32 -14.23 -0.51
C VAL A 111 4.44 -14.46 0.50
N GLY A 112 5.60 -13.81 0.34
CA GLY A 112 6.74 -14.00 1.24
C GLY A 112 7.46 -15.33 1.03
N ASN A 113 7.58 -15.80 -0.22
CA ASN A 113 8.46 -16.93 -0.57
C ASN A 113 9.95 -16.55 -0.45
N GLU A 114 10.24 -15.25 -0.63
CA GLU A 114 11.51 -14.62 -0.28
C GLU A 114 11.23 -13.54 0.77
N LEU A 115 12.02 -13.51 1.84
CA LEU A 115 11.88 -12.58 2.96
C LEU A 115 13.11 -11.68 3.06
N LEU A 116 12.89 -10.39 3.25
CA LEU A 116 13.94 -9.43 3.54
C LEU A 116 14.50 -9.72 4.94
N GLN A 117 15.83 -9.74 5.08
CA GLN A 117 16.54 -10.03 6.34
C GLN A 117 16.14 -11.36 7.01
N GLY A 118 15.57 -12.30 6.25
CA GLY A 118 15.25 -13.65 6.70
C GLY A 118 13.81 -13.84 7.20
N ASP A 119 13.13 -12.80 7.65
CA ASP A 119 11.78 -12.92 8.22
C ASP A 119 10.77 -11.81 7.82
N ILE A 120 11.18 -10.77 7.09
CA ILE A 120 10.32 -9.61 6.78
C ILE A 120 9.70 -9.73 5.38
N ALA A 121 8.37 -9.62 5.28
CA ALA A 121 7.64 -9.62 4.01
C ALA A 121 7.20 -8.23 3.55
N LEU A 122 6.94 -7.32 4.49
CA LEU A 122 6.59 -5.93 4.21
C LEU A 122 7.43 -4.99 5.07
N TYR A 123 8.34 -4.27 4.43
CA TYR A 123 9.27 -3.34 5.06
C TYR A 123 8.94 -1.92 4.60
N VAL A 124 8.56 -1.04 5.52
CA VAL A 124 8.19 0.35 5.22
C VAL A 124 8.87 1.28 6.22
N VAL A 125 9.96 1.92 5.77
CA VAL A 125 10.83 2.68 6.68
C VAL A 125 11.24 4.03 6.12
N ASN A 126 11.24 5.06 6.97
CA ASN A 126 11.75 6.39 6.62
C ASN A 126 11.00 7.06 5.44
N ASN A 127 9.67 6.94 5.42
CA ASN A 127 8.81 7.63 4.46
C ASN A 127 8.10 8.78 5.16
N HIS A 128 8.73 9.97 5.15
CA HIS A 128 8.33 11.10 5.99
C HIS A 128 6.87 11.53 5.82
N TYR A 129 6.38 11.59 4.58
CA TYR A 129 5.02 12.06 4.26
C TYR A 129 3.98 10.95 4.16
N LEU A 130 4.36 9.69 4.40
CA LEU A 130 3.44 8.56 4.29
C LEU A 130 2.39 8.64 5.41
N GLU A 131 1.12 8.74 5.03
CA GLU A 131 -0.04 8.89 5.93
C GLU A 131 -0.95 7.66 5.94
N ASP A 132 -0.91 6.90 4.84
CA ASP A 132 -1.69 5.69 4.63
C ASP A 132 -0.87 4.61 3.94
N ILE A 133 -1.33 3.36 4.04
CA ILE A 133 -0.70 2.24 3.31
C ILE A 133 -1.59 1.88 2.12
N TRP A 134 -2.72 1.24 2.39
CA TRP A 134 -3.66 0.79 1.38
C TRP A 134 -4.94 1.63 1.41
N TYR A 135 -5.76 1.51 0.38
CA TYR A 135 -7.11 2.09 0.41
C TYR A 135 -7.90 1.51 1.59
N PRO A 136 -8.76 2.29 2.27
CA PRO A 136 -9.47 1.86 3.49
C PRO A 136 -10.27 0.55 3.36
N ASN A 137 -10.76 0.23 2.16
CA ASN A 137 -11.55 -0.98 1.88
C ASN A 137 -10.71 -2.14 1.32
N ARG A 138 -9.39 -1.98 1.19
CA ARG A 138 -8.49 -3.02 0.69
C ARG A 138 -7.93 -3.82 1.85
N LYS A 139 -8.03 -5.15 1.72
CA LYS A 139 -7.42 -6.11 2.65
C LYS A 139 -6.37 -6.90 1.88
N ILE A 140 -5.10 -6.59 2.11
CA ILE A 140 -3.99 -7.30 1.47
C ILE A 140 -3.55 -8.43 2.39
N GLN A 141 -3.54 -9.65 1.84
CA GLN A 141 -3.09 -10.81 2.57
C GLN A 141 -1.56 -10.89 2.55
N ILE A 142 -0.96 -11.05 3.72
CA ILE A 142 0.46 -11.39 3.84
C ILE A 142 0.53 -12.85 4.27
N GLN A 143 1.00 -13.71 3.38
CA GLN A 143 0.92 -15.15 3.59
C GLN A 143 2.03 -15.69 4.50
N ASN A 144 3.24 -15.17 4.35
CA ASN A 144 4.41 -15.52 5.14
C ASN A 144 5.24 -14.28 5.44
N GLY A 145 5.95 -14.29 6.57
CA GLY A 145 6.82 -13.20 7.02
C GLY A 145 6.13 -12.14 7.88
N ARG A 146 6.97 -11.25 8.42
CA ARG A 146 6.63 -10.19 9.37
C ARG A 146 6.53 -8.83 8.70
N LEU A 147 5.95 -7.90 9.45
CA LEU A 147 5.92 -6.48 9.12
C LEU A 147 7.14 -5.79 9.74
N HIS A 148 7.63 -4.75 9.08
CA HIS A 148 8.63 -3.86 9.66
C HIS A 148 8.32 -2.40 9.32
N PHE A 149 7.83 -1.65 10.31
CA PHE A 149 7.43 -0.26 10.16
C PHE A 149 8.12 0.64 11.18
N HIS A 150 8.99 1.52 10.69
CA HIS A 150 9.76 2.44 11.52
C HIS A 150 9.95 3.77 10.80
N LEU A 151 10.04 4.87 11.56
CA LEU A 151 10.36 6.19 11.00
C LEU A 151 9.36 6.68 9.93
N ASN A 152 8.07 6.42 10.11
CA ASN A 152 7.00 6.98 9.27
C ASN A 152 6.19 7.99 10.11
N PRO A 153 6.71 9.22 10.33
CA PRO A 153 6.20 10.12 11.34
C PRO A 153 4.75 10.56 11.12
N ARG A 154 4.22 10.47 9.90
CA ARG A 154 2.81 10.76 9.60
C ARG A 154 1.91 9.54 9.42
N LEU A 155 2.46 8.32 9.51
CA LEU A 155 1.69 7.09 9.41
C LEU A 155 1.28 6.62 10.80
N CYS A 156 -0.02 6.67 11.09
CA CYS A 156 -0.51 6.32 12.41
C CYS A 156 -0.34 4.85 12.78
N TYR A 157 0.19 4.59 13.98
CA TYR A 157 0.42 3.25 14.52
C TYR A 157 -0.82 2.33 14.45
N HIS A 158 -2.01 2.85 14.75
CA HIS A 158 -3.24 2.06 14.71
C HIS A 158 -3.59 1.57 13.31
N LYS A 159 -3.29 2.36 12.25
CA LYS A 159 -3.48 1.95 10.85
C LYS A 159 -2.62 0.73 10.53
N ILE A 160 -1.41 0.66 11.09
CA ILE A 160 -0.51 -0.49 10.92
C ILE A 160 -1.01 -1.70 11.72
N LYS A 161 -1.46 -1.50 12.96
CA LYS A 161 -2.01 -2.61 13.76
C LYS A 161 -3.30 -3.20 13.19
N ALA A 162 -4.05 -2.45 12.40
CA ALA A 162 -5.22 -2.94 11.68
C ALA A 162 -4.89 -4.06 10.66
N PHE A 163 -3.62 -4.28 10.31
CA PHE A 163 -3.18 -5.43 9.50
C PHE A 163 -3.13 -6.75 10.25
N GLN A 164 -3.19 -6.76 11.59
CA GLN A 164 -3.10 -7.99 12.38
C GLN A 164 -4.00 -9.13 11.87
N PRO A 165 -5.28 -8.91 11.50
CA PRO A 165 -6.15 -9.97 11.01
C PRO A 165 -5.82 -10.45 9.58
N GLN A 166 -4.97 -9.71 8.85
CA GLN A 166 -4.61 -9.95 7.45
C GLN A 166 -3.29 -10.77 7.33
N LEU A 167 -2.56 -10.93 8.44
CA LEU A 167 -1.37 -11.79 8.53
C LEU A 167 -1.79 -13.25 8.68
N LYS A 168 -1.45 -14.10 7.71
CA LYS A 168 -1.76 -15.54 7.80
C LYS A 168 -0.91 -16.29 8.82
N SER A 169 0.25 -15.77 9.20
CA SER A 169 1.11 -16.38 10.22
C SER A 169 0.40 -16.53 11.57
N GLY A 170 -0.61 -15.68 11.83
CA GLY A 170 -1.28 -15.60 13.14
C GLY A 170 -0.41 -15.03 14.25
N GLU A 171 0.85 -14.66 13.96
CA GLU A 171 1.75 -14.05 14.93
C GLU A 171 1.32 -12.61 15.24
N ASN A 172 1.35 -12.25 16.52
CA ASN A 172 1.04 -10.89 16.94
C ASN A 172 2.16 -9.93 16.52
N ILE A 173 1.77 -8.81 15.90
CA ILE A 173 2.67 -7.68 15.60
C ILE A 173 3.24 -7.13 16.92
N THR A 174 4.56 -7.21 17.06
CA THR A 174 5.30 -6.74 18.23
C THR A 174 5.75 -5.28 18.09
N ILE A 175 6.32 -4.73 19.17
CA ILE A 175 6.90 -3.37 19.19
C ILE A 175 8.18 -3.30 18.32
N ALA A 176 8.91 -4.41 18.20
CA ALA A 176 10.11 -4.48 17.36
C ALA A 176 9.71 -4.45 15.87
N ASP A 177 8.60 -5.09 15.51
CA ASP A 177 8.05 -5.07 14.16
C ASP A 177 7.53 -3.67 13.79
N VAL A 178 6.79 -3.04 14.71
CA VAL A 178 6.16 -1.73 14.48
C VAL A 178 6.40 -0.83 15.69
N ALA A 179 7.27 0.18 15.53
CA ALA A 179 7.63 1.09 16.61
C ALA A 179 6.56 2.18 16.84
N PRO A 180 5.85 2.21 17.98
CA PRO A 180 4.82 3.23 18.24
C PRO A 180 5.40 4.65 18.35
N HIS A 181 6.68 4.78 18.71
CA HIS A 181 7.34 6.06 18.94
C HIS A 181 7.89 6.70 17.67
N SER A 182 7.93 5.99 16.54
CA SER A 182 8.42 6.52 15.26
C SER A 182 7.38 6.47 14.14
N ASN A 183 6.17 5.99 14.42
CA ASN A 183 5.05 5.95 13.48
C ASN A 183 3.90 6.83 14.01
N GLY A 184 3.61 7.94 13.33
CA GLY A 184 2.48 8.82 13.66
C GLY A 184 2.79 9.92 14.69
N GLN A 185 4.06 10.22 14.94
CA GLN A 185 4.49 11.25 15.90
C GLN A 185 4.33 12.70 15.41
N GLU A 186 4.23 12.94 14.10
CA GLU A 186 4.07 14.27 13.48
C GLU A 186 2.67 14.49 12.89
N THR A 187 1.71 13.64 13.24
CA THR A 187 0.30 13.81 12.84
C THR A 187 -0.65 13.51 13.99
N LEU A 188 -1.89 13.98 13.87
CA LEU A 188 -2.94 13.67 14.83
C LEU A 188 -3.57 12.32 14.47
N CYS A 189 -3.19 11.28 15.21
CA CYS A 189 -3.68 9.92 15.01
C CYS A 189 -4.99 9.57 15.73
N GLN A 190 -5.70 10.55 16.27
CA GLN A 190 -6.99 10.30 16.90
C GLN A 190 -8.09 10.30 15.85
N GLU A 191 -9.01 9.33 15.94
CA GLU A 191 -10.34 9.44 15.34
C GLU A 191 -11.00 10.72 15.87
N GLU A 192 -11.75 11.37 14.98
CA GLU A 192 -12.41 12.67 15.13
C GLU A 192 -12.81 12.97 16.58
N LEU A 193 -12.00 13.79 17.26
CA LEU A 193 -12.51 14.55 18.39
C LEU A 193 -13.45 15.60 17.78
N GLU A 194 -14.74 15.32 17.78
CA GLU A 194 -15.75 16.28 17.36
C GLU A 194 -15.66 17.52 18.27
N LEU A 195 -15.07 18.58 17.72
CA LEU A 195 -15.04 19.89 18.30
C LEU A 195 -16.25 20.65 17.78
N PHE A 196 -17.26 20.81 18.63
CA PHE A 196 -18.39 21.69 18.30
C PHE A 196 -17.93 23.15 18.34
N VAL A 197 -17.97 23.80 17.18
CA VAL A 197 -17.65 25.21 16.98
C VAL A 197 -18.94 25.99 16.71
N GLU A 198 -19.20 27.01 17.51
CA GLU A 198 -20.33 27.93 17.34
C GLU A 198 -19.80 29.32 16.95
N ILE A 199 -20.33 29.91 15.87
CA ILE A 199 -20.03 31.30 15.51
C ILE A 199 -20.99 32.20 16.29
N GLU A 200 -20.48 32.89 17.31
CA GLU A 200 -21.31 33.77 18.14
C GLU A 200 -21.59 35.13 17.46
N ASN A 201 -20.61 35.68 16.76
CA ASN A 201 -20.74 37.00 16.12
C ASN A 201 -19.69 37.18 15.02
N TYR A 202 -20.00 37.95 13.97
CA TYR A 202 -19.03 38.33 12.95
C TYR A 202 -19.36 39.70 12.34
N ASN A 203 -18.33 40.36 11.81
CA ASN A 203 -18.44 41.59 11.03
C ASN A 203 -17.43 41.57 9.87
N SER A 204 -17.25 42.69 9.17
CA SER A 204 -16.35 42.81 8.02
C SER A 204 -14.86 42.62 8.34
N THR A 205 -14.46 42.61 9.62
CA THR A 205 -13.06 42.59 10.08
C THR A 205 -12.74 41.51 11.11
N ALA A 206 -13.75 40.91 11.75
CA ALA A 206 -13.55 39.94 12.82
C ALA A 206 -14.71 38.95 12.91
N ALA A 207 -14.41 37.73 13.36
CA ALA A 207 -15.38 36.74 13.79
C ALA A 207 -15.04 36.26 15.20
N ARG A 208 -16.06 36.06 16.03
CA ARG A 208 -15.97 35.44 17.35
C ARG A 208 -16.53 34.03 17.25
N ILE A 209 -15.70 33.06 17.60
CA ILE A 209 -16.06 31.64 17.64
C ILE A 209 -15.97 31.14 19.08
N LYS A 210 -16.86 30.24 19.44
CA LYS A 210 -16.92 29.55 20.72
C LYS A 210 -16.71 28.06 20.49
N LEU A 211 -15.76 27.49 21.23
CA LEU A 211 -15.43 26.07 21.18
C LEU A 211 -16.04 25.34 22.37
N SER A 212 -16.59 24.15 22.13
CA SER A 212 -16.92 23.24 23.22
C SER A 212 -15.65 22.71 23.90
N PRO A 213 -15.63 22.57 25.23
CA PRO A 213 -14.46 22.05 25.93
C PRO A 213 -14.19 20.60 25.52
N LEU A 214 -12.93 20.29 25.23
CA LEU A 214 -12.49 18.90 25.01
C LEU A 214 -12.59 18.11 26.33
N ILE A 215 -13.64 17.31 26.48
CA ILE A 215 -13.77 16.38 27.60
C ILE A 215 -12.91 15.14 27.27
N LYS A 216 -11.64 15.17 27.67
CA LYS A 216 -10.77 13.99 27.57
C LYS A 216 -10.86 13.17 28.86
N GLU A 217 -11.32 11.92 28.73
CA GLU A 217 -11.43 10.95 29.84
C GLU A 217 -10.07 10.55 30.46
N ARG A 218 -8.94 10.92 29.85
CA ARG A 218 -7.60 10.63 30.36
C ARG A 218 -6.75 11.89 30.50
N LYS A 219 -5.99 11.93 31.60
CA LYS A 219 -4.98 12.92 32.03
C LYS A 219 -3.91 13.19 30.94
N THR A 220 -4.32 13.76 29.82
CA THR A 220 -3.42 14.25 28.78
C THR A 220 -3.43 15.76 28.88
N VAL A 221 -2.24 16.35 28.92
CA VAL A 221 -2.07 17.80 28.99
C VAL A 221 -2.61 18.40 27.71
N HIS A 222 -3.67 19.20 27.82
CA HIS A 222 -4.18 19.99 26.71
C HIS A 222 -3.34 21.28 26.62
N LEU A 223 -2.54 21.42 25.56
CA LEU A 223 -1.64 22.57 25.37
C LEU A 223 -2.35 23.79 24.79
N GLY A 224 -3.42 23.58 24.02
CA GLY A 224 -4.21 24.64 23.39
C GLY A 224 -4.89 24.19 22.10
N TYR A 225 -5.46 25.15 21.38
CA TYR A 225 -6.11 24.97 20.08
C TYR A 225 -5.28 25.63 18.97
N LEU A 226 -5.21 25.01 17.80
CA LEU A 226 -4.61 25.58 16.59
C LEU A 226 -5.73 25.86 15.59
N PHE A 227 -5.82 27.12 15.15
CA PHE A 227 -6.83 27.57 14.20
C PHE A 227 -6.20 27.75 12.82
N TYR A 228 -6.80 27.11 11.83
CA TYR A 228 -6.51 27.36 10.41
C TYR A 228 -7.71 28.15 9.86
N TYR A 229 -7.48 29.38 9.43
CA TYR A 229 -8.51 30.30 8.91
C TYR A 229 -8.05 30.96 7.62
#